data_AF-A0A0S3CX30-F1
#
_entry.id   AF-A0A0S3CX30-F1
#
_cell.length_a   1.000
_cell.length_b   1.000
_cell.length_c   1.000
_cell.angle_alpha   90.00
_cell.angle_beta   90.00
_cell.angle_gamma   90.00
#
_symmetry.space_group_name_H-M   'P 1'
#
loop_
_entity.id
_entity.type
_entity.pdbx_description
1 polymer ?
#
loop_
_entity_poly.entity_id
_entity_poly.type
_entity_poly.pdbx_seq_one_letter_code
_entity_poly.pdbx_strand_id
1 'polypeptide(L)' 'PVLLKLSENKYWLSVADSDVLLWAKGLAVGRNFKVDIIEPDVYPLAI' A
#
# COMPACT_ATOMS: atom_id res chain seq x y z
N PRO A 1 -7.34 -3.91 8.58
CA PRO A 1 -6.28 -3.84 7.56
C PRO A 1 -5.46 -5.12 7.59
N VAL A 2 -5.03 -5.63 6.44
CA VAL A 2 -4.22 -6.85 6.31
C VAL A 2 -2.97 -6.54 5.49
N LEU A 3 -1.79 -6.87 6.01
CA LEU A 3 -0.52 -6.72 5.30
C LEU A 3 -0.05 -8.09 4.80
N LEU A 4 0.22 -8.18 3.50
CA LEU A 4 0.71 -9.37 2.84
C LEU A 4 2.11 -9.10 2.27
N LYS A 5 3.10 -9.88 2.68
CA LYS A 5 4.45 -9.85 2.11
C LYS A 5 4.49 -10.76 0.88
N LEU A 6 4.61 -10.18 -0.31
CA LEU A 6 4.67 -10.91 -1.58
C LEU A 6 6.10 -11.33 -1.93
N SER A 7 7.08 -10.51 -1.56
CA SER A 7 8.52 -10.81 -1.67
C SER A 7 9.29 -9.99 -0.64
N GLU A 8 10.62 -10.06 -0.64
CA GLU A 8 11.47 -9.31 0.29
C GLU A 8 11.12 -7.81 0.38
N ASN A 9 10.89 -7.18 -0.78
CA ASN A 9 10.65 -5.74 -0.93
C ASN A 9 9.29 -5.39 -1.57
N LYS A 10 8.33 -6.32 -1.55
CA LYS A 10 7.00 -6.10 -2.12
C LYS A 10 5.92 -6.50 -1.14
N TYR A 11 5.02 -5.56 -0.85
CA TYR A 11 3.95 -5.73 0.12
C TYR A 11 2.63 -5.27 -0.49
N TRP A 12 1.55 -5.96 -0.15
CA TRP A 12 0.18 -5.50 -0.36
C TRP A 12 -0.44 -5.15 0.99
N LEU A 13 -1.07 -3.99 1.05
CA LEU A 13 -1.81 -3.55 2.23
C LEU A 13 -3.28 -3.44 1.85
N SER A 14 -4.08 -4.39 2.32
CA SER A 14 -5.53 -4.32 2.24
C SER A 14 -6.04 -3.35 3.30
N VAL A 15 -6.65 -2.26 2.84
CA VAL A 15 -7.18 -1.17 3.66
C VAL A 15 -8.69 -1.09 3.49
N ALA A 16 -9.36 -0.53 4.49
CA ALA A 16 -10.81 -0.31 4.43
C ALA A 16 -11.16 1.01 3.71
N ASP A 17 -10.24 1.97 3.67
CA ASP A 17 -10.42 3.29 3.07
C ASP A 17 -9.13 3.75 2.36
N SER A 18 -9.31 4.59 1.35
CA SER A 18 -8.30 5.16 0.48
C SER A 18 -7.35 6.15 1.16
N ASP A 19 -7.71 6.71 2.32
CA ASP A 19 -6.88 7.67 3.08
C ASP A 19 -5.48 7.13 3.40
N VAL A 20 -5.35 5.81 3.57
CA VAL A 20 -4.06 5.16 3.86
C VAL A 20 -3.09 5.31 2.69
N LEU A 21 -3.58 5.34 1.45
CA LEU A 21 -2.75 5.54 0.26
C LEU A 21 -2.12 6.93 0.27
N LEU A 22 -2.92 7.97 0.55
CA LEU A 22 -2.45 9.35 0.62
C LEU A 22 -1.47 9.54 1.79
N TRP A 23 -1.79 8.96 2.95
CA TRP A 23 -0.89 8.98 4.12
C TRP A 23 0.46 8.32 3.82
N ALA A 24 0.45 7.14 3.19
CA ALA A 24 1.68 6.40 2.86
C ALA A 24 2.54 7.18 1.85
N LYS A 25 1.92 7.79 0.84
CA LYS A 25 2.60 8.69 -0.12
C LYS A 25 3.23 9.90 0.58
N GLY A 26 2.48 10.56 1.47
CA GLY A 26 2.97 11.69 2.25
C GLY A 26 4.17 11.32 3.13
N LEU A 27 4.11 10.15 3.78
CA LEU A 27 5.21 9.63 4.59
C LEU A 27 6.47 9.35 3.76
N ALA A 28 6.30 8.73 2.58
CA ALA A 28 7.42 8.44 1.67
C ALA A 28 8.12 9.72 1.20
N VAL A 29 7.35 10.74 0.82
CA VAL A 29 7.89 12.06 0.45
C VAL A 29 8.57 12.73 1.64
N GLY A 30 7.91 12.80 2.80
CA GLY A 30 8.42 13.50 3.98
C GLY A 30 9.67 12.84 4.61
N ARG A 31 9.91 11.56 4.33
CA ARG A 31 11.10 10.81 4.81
C ARG A 31 12.08 10.45 3.70
N ASN A 32 11.84 10.92 2.48
CA ASN A 32 12.67 10.63 1.31
C ASN A 32 12.91 9.11 1.09
N PHE A 33 11.85 8.31 1.30
CA PHE A 33 11.91 6.87 1.05
C PHE A 33 11.93 6.57 -0.44
N LYS A 34 12.83 5.67 -0.85
CA LYS A 34 12.90 5.17 -2.23
C LYS A 34 11.98 3.98 -2.40
N VAL A 35 10.68 4.24 -2.45
CA VAL A 35 9.63 3.20 -2.58
C VAL A 35 8.56 3.64 -3.57
N ASP A 36 8.00 2.69 -4.30
CA ASP A 36 6.85 2.91 -5.17
C ASP A 36 5.56 2.55 -4.44
N ILE A 37 4.59 3.48 -4.42
CA ILE A 37 3.30 3.31 -3.74
C ILE A 37 2.19 3.50 -4.77
N ILE A 38 1.51 2.41 -5.11
CA ILE A 38 0.45 2.37 -6.12
C ILE A 38 -0.82 1.71 -5.56
N GLU A 39 -1.96 2.08 -6.11
CA GLU A 39 -3.20 1.32 -5.97
C GLU A 39 -3.26 0.33 -7.14
N PRO A 40 -3.16 -0.99 -6.89
CA PRO A 40 -3.26 -1.98 -7.95
C PRO A 40 -4.70 -2.10 -8.43
N ASP A 41 -4.90 -2.33 -9.74
CA ASP A 41 -6.20 -2.67 -10.33
C ASP A 41 -6.58 -4.13 -9.99
N VAL A 42 -6.74 -4.39 -8.69
CA VAL A 42 -7.08 -5.69 -8.12
C VAL A 42 -8.08 -5.47 -7.00
N TYR A 43 -9.26 -6.04 -7.16
CA TYR A 43 -10.29 -6.06 -6.13
C TYR A 43 -10.21 -7.40 -5.42
N PRO A 44 -9.89 -7.44 -4.11
CA PRO A 44 -10.01 -8.67 -3.35
C PRO A 44 -11.48 -9.08 -3.36
N LEU A 45 -11.83 -10.03 -4.23
CA LEU A 45 -13.14 -10.67 -4.27
C LEU A 45 -13.34 -11.36 -2.92
N ALA A 46 -14.23 -10.80 -2.11
CA ALA A 46 -14.80 -11.51 -0.98
C ALA A 46 -15.88 -12.45 -1.53
N ILE A 47 -15.57 -13.74 -1.60
CA ILE A 47 -16.53 -14.83 -1.82
C ILE A 47 -16.87 -15.48 -0.49
#